data_AF-A0A4D9D8C4-F1
#
_entry.id   AF-A0A4D9D8C4-F1
#
_cell.length_a   1.000
_cell.length_b   1.000
_cell.length_c   1.000
_cell.angle_alpha   90.00
_cell.angle_beta   90.00
_cell.angle_gamma   90.00
#
_symmetry.space_group_name_H-M   'P 1'
#
loop_
_entity.id
_entity.type
_entity.pdbx_description
1 polymer ?
#
loop_
_entity_poly.entity_id
_entity_poly.type
_entity_poly.pdbx_seq_one_letter_code
_entity_poly.pdbx_strand_id
1 'polypeptide(L)'
;MAGCRAHNEVEAEKLTCEIVELENSIAHLTRSNEELATALASDPDDKDFREAVTENVSVIKRKKNLLEELKKELKAHRSLMVTALGAAEARQLPAAIALETQRPSTSSGAPLSLPAERMNPNERQAVEEEEKVEGVYL
;
A
#
# COMPACT_ATOMS: atom_id res chain seq x y z
N MET A 1 25.94 -15.34 9.08
CA MET A 1 25.08 -14.80 8.00
C MET A 1 24.70 -13.33 8.27
N ALA A 2 25.66 -12.42 8.40
CA ALA A 2 25.36 -11.00 8.64
C ALA A 2 25.31 -10.17 7.33
N GLY A 3 26.02 -10.58 6.28
CA GLY A 3 26.17 -9.81 5.04
C GLY A 3 24.89 -9.64 4.20
N CYS A 4 24.00 -10.63 4.18
CA CYS A 4 22.77 -10.54 3.39
C CYS A 4 21.76 -9.52 3.93
N ARG A 5 21.80 -9.20 5.24
CA ARG A 5 20.85 -8.27 5.85
C ARG A 5 21.21 -6.82 5.52
N ALA A 6 22.48 -6.45 5.70
CA ALA A 6 22.97 -5.10 5.38
C ALA A 6 22.82 -4.76 3.89
N HIS A 7 23.05 -5.72 3.00
CA HIS A 7 22.85 -5.51 1.56
C HIS A 7 21.39 -5.18 1.21
N ASN A 8 20.43 -5.91 1.78
CA ASN A 8 19.01 -5.67 1.50
C ASN A 8 18.50 -4.32 2.05
N GLU A 9 19.07 -3.85 3.16
CA GLU A 9 18.73 -2.55 3.75
C GLU A 9 19.23 -1.39 2.88
N VAL A 10 20.49 -1.45 2.43
CA VAL A 10 21.06 -0.44 1.52
C VAL A 10 20.31 -0.38 0.19
N GLU A 11 19.93 -1.53 -0.39
CA GLU A 11 19.14 -1.54 -1.63
C GLU A 11 17.73 -0.97 -1.42
N ALA A 12 17.08 -1.26 -0.28
CA ALA A 12 15.78 -0.68 0.04
C ALA A 12 15.83 0.85 0.22
N GLU A 13 16.92 1.37 0.79
CA GLU A 13 17.16 2.82 0.90
C GLU A 13 17.34 3.47 -0.47
N LYS A 14 18.17 2.89 -1.34
CA LYS A 14 18.36 3.38 -2.71
C LYS A 14 17.05 3.43 -3.50
N LEU A 15 16.27 2.35 -3.46
CA LEU A 15 14.95 2.30 -4.11
C LEU A 15 14.01 3.38 -3.55
N THR A 16 14.08 3.65 -2.24
CA THR A 16 13.26 4.71 -1.63
C THR A 16 13.68 6.09 -2.13
N CYS A 17 14.98 6.38 -2.22
CA CYS A 17 15.48 7.64 -2.78
C CYS A 17 15.04 7.83 -4.23
N GLU A 18 15.20 6.80 -5.06
CA GLU A 18 14.82 6.86 -6.48
C GLU A 18 13.31 7.06 -6.67
N ILE A 19 12.49 6.41 -5.83
CA ILE A 19 11.03 6.62 -5.79
C ILE A 19 10.70 8.09 -5.51
N VAL A 20 11.32 8.70 -4.50
CA VAL A 20 11.06 10.10 -4.11
C VAL A 20 11.47 11.06 -5.24
N GLU A 21 12.64 10.85 -5.84
CA GLU A 21 13.09 11.66 -6.97
C GLU A 21 12.15 11.56 -8.18
N LEU A 22 11.68 10.35 -8.47
CA LEU A 22 10.77 10.10 -9.58
C LEU A 22 9.39 10.72 -9.33
N GLU A 23 8.87 10.64 -8.10
CA GLU A 23 7.62 11.29 -7.68
C GLU A 23 7.73 12.81 -7.81
N ASN A 24 8.82 13.42 -7.34
CA ASN A 24 9.06 14.85 -7.49
C ASN A 24 9.12 15.26 -8.96
N SER A 25 9.83 14.48 -9.80
CA SER A 25 9.92 14.74 -11.23
C SER A 25 8.56 14.66 -11.92
N ILE A 26 7.72 13.67 -11.56
CA ILE A 26 6.34 13.57 -12.07
C ILE A 26 5.51 14.78 -11.64
N ALA A 27 5.62 15.21 -10.37
CA ALA A 27 4.88 16.36 -9.86
C ALA A 27 5.25 17.65 -10.60
N HIS A 28 6.53 17.89 -10.84
CA HIS A 28 7.00 19.04 -11.62
C HIS A 28 6.49 19.02 -13.07
N LEU A 29 6.57 17.87 -13.75
CA LEU A 29 6.06 17.74 -15.12
C LEU A 29 4.53 17.91 -15.20
N THR A 30 3.81 17.38 -14.21
CA THR A 30 2.35 17.51 -14.13
C THR A 30 1.95 18.97 -13.99
N ARG A 31 2.59 19.69 -13.07
CA ARG A 31 2.38 21.13 -12.89
C ARG A 31 2.72 21.93 -14.14
N SER A 32 3.87 21.67 -14.77
CA SER A 32 4.26 22.35 -16.01
C SER A 32 3.25 22.11 -17.13
N ASN A 33 2.66 20.91 -17.21
CA ASN A 33 1.59 20.62 -18.16
C ASN A 33 0.30 21.38 -17.88
N GLU A 34 -0.07 21.58 -16.61
CA GLU A 34 -1.23 22.40 -16.24
C GLU A 34 -1.01 23.87 -16.63
N GLU A 35 0.20 24.39 -16.43
CA GLU A 35 0.60 25.74 -16.84
C GLU A 35 0.56 25.88 -18.38
N LEU A 36 1.08 24.91 -19.13
CA LEU A 36 1.00 24.89 -20.59
C LEU A 36 -0.44 24.76 -21.12
N ALA A 37 -1.27 23.93 -20.48
CA ALA A 37 -2.68 23.80 -20.83
C ALA A 37 -3.45 25.12 -20.61
N THR A 38 -3.08 25.87 -19.58
CA THR A 38 -3.63 27.21 -19.32
C THR A 38 -3.19 28.21 -20.38
N ALA A 39 -1.93 28.15 -20.82
CA ALA A 39 -1.44 28.98 -21.91
C ALA A 39 -2.16 28.67 -23.24
N LEU A 40 -2.37 27.38 -23.54
CA LEU A 40 -3.13 26.92 -24.72
C LEU A 40 -4.61 27.33 -24.68
N ALA A 41 -5.19 27.57 -23.50
CA ALA A 41 -6.54 28.12 -23.44
C ALA A 41 -6.59 29.59 -23.92
N SER A 42 -5.47 30.31 -23.83
CA SER A 42 -5.32 31.70 -24.30
C SER A 42 -4.87 31.77 -25.75
N ASP A 43 -4.03 30.81 -26.18
CA ASP A 43 -3.57 30.65 -27.57
C ASP A 43 -3.65 29.17 -28.00
N PRO A 44 -4.81 28.72 -28.51
CA PRO A 44 -5.03 27.31 -28.85
C PRO A 44 -4.19 26.79 -30.01
N ASP A 45 -3.69 27.68 -30.86
CA ASP A 45 -2.95 27.34 -32.08
C ASP A 45 -1.43 27.32 -31.85
N ASP A 46 -0.96 27.58 -30.63
CA ASP A 46 0.45 27.44 -30.25
C ASP A 46 0.87 25.97 -30.38
N LYS A 47 1.55 25.69 -31.48
CA LYS A 47 2.02 24.36 -31.84
C LYS A 47 3.09 23.86 -30.86
N ASP A 48 3.96 24.74 -30.38
CA ASP A 48 5.08 24.37 -29.51
C ASP A 48 4.54 23.92 -28.15
N PHE A 49 3.55 24.62 -27.61
CA PHE A 49 2.89 24.22 -26.36
C PHE A 49 2.09 22.92 -26.52
N ARG A 50 1.39 22.72 -27.65
CA ARG A 50 0.68 21.46 -27.92
C ARG A 50 1.63 20.27 -27.99
N GLU A 51 2.77 20.43 -28.66
CA GLU A 51 3.80 19.39 -28.76
C GLU A 51 4.42 19.10 -27.39
N ALA A 52 4.78 20.15 -26.64
CA ALA A 52 5.34 20.01 -25.29
C ALA A 52 4.40 19.27 -24.33
N VAL A 53 3.11 19.60 -24.30
CA VAL A 53 2.11 18.90 -23.47
C VAL A 53 2.03 17.42 -23.87
N THR A 54 1.97 17.14 -25.17
CA THR A 54 1.87 15.77 -25.70
C THR A 54 3.10 14.94 -25.31
N GLU A 55 4.30 15.50 -25.45
CA GLU A 55 5.54 14.84 -25.06
C GLU A 55 5.60 14.59 -23.55
N ASN A 56 5.30 15.62 -22.74
CA ASN A 56 5.30 15.52 -21.29
C ASN A 56 4.32 14.48 -20.78
N VAL A 57 3.12 14.35 -21.37
CA VAL A 57 2.16 13.28 -21.03
C VAL A 57 2.77 11.89 -21.26
N SER A 58 3.48 11.70 -22.37
CA SER A 58 4.19 10.44 -22.66
C SER A 58 5.32 10.18 -21.67
N VAL A 59 6.08 11.21 -21.30
CA VAL A 59 7.14 11.12 -20.27
C VAL A 59 6.56 10.77 -18.90
N ILE A 60 5.50 11.45 -18.47
CA ILE A 60 4.80 11.18 -17.20
C ILE A 60 4.31 9.74 -17.16
N LYS A 61 3.69 9.24 -18.24
CA LYS A 61 3.22 7.86 -18.31
C LYS A 61 4.35 6.86 -18.10
N ARG A 62 5.48 7.05 -18.79
CA ARG A 62 6.68 6.20 -18.63
C ARG A 62 7.23 6.25 -17.21
N LYS A 63 7.34 7.45 -16.62
CA LYS A 63 7.80 7.62 -15.24
C LYS A 63 6.86 6.99 -14.22
N LYS A 64 5.53 7.09 -14.41
CA LYS A 64 4.53 6.42 -13.54
C LYS A 64 4.64 4.90 -13.60
N ASN A 65 4.86 4.33 -14.79
CA ASN A 65 5.07 2.88 -14.91
C ASN A 65 6.34 2.43 -14.15
N LEU A 66 7.44 3.15 -14.33
CA LEU A 66 8.69 2.87 -13.60
C LEU A 66 8.49 3.01 -12.08
N LEU A 67 7.76 4.03 -11.63
CA LEU A 67 7.44 4.22 -10.21
C LEU A 67 6.71 3.01 -9.62
N GLU A 68 5.75 2.45 -10.36
CA GLU A 68 5.02 1.25 -9.93
C GLU A 68 5.93 0.00 -9.88
N GLU A 69 6.88 -0.12 -10.80
CA GLU A 69 7.88 -1.20 -10.78
C GLU A 69 8.81 -1.09 -9.57
N LEU A 70 9.37 0.09 -9.31
CA LEU A 70 10.24 0.35 -8.15
C LEU A 70 9.49 0.14 -6.83
N LYS A 71 8.23 0.57 -6.73
CA LYS A 71 7.40 0.32 -5.53
C LYS A 71 7.16 -1.17 -5.28
N LYS A 72 6.97 -1.97 -6.33
CA LYS A 72 6.85 -3.44 -6.22
C LYS A 72 8.15 -4.07 -5.76
N GLU A 73 9.28 -3.62 -6.31
CA GLU A 73 10.61 -4.10 -5.93
C GLU A 73 10.92 -3.78 -4.47
N LEU A 74 10.68 -2.54 -4.03
CA LEU A 74 10.84 -2.13 -2.64
C LEU A 74 9.98 -2.97 -1.69
N LYS A 75 8.73 -3.24 -2.08
CA LYS A 75 7.83 -4.11 -1.31
C LYS A 75 8.39 -5.53 -1.20
N ALA A 76 8.95 -6.08 -2.28
CA ALA A 76 9.57 -7.40 -2.27
C ALA A 76 10.79 -7.44 -1.33
N HIS A 77 11.69 -6.45 -1.41
CA HIS A 77 12.84 -6.33 -0.51
C HIS A 77 12.42 -6.26 0.96
N ARG A 78 11.43 -5.42 1.29
CA ARG A 78 10.90 -5.32 2.66
C ARG A 78 10.26 -6.62 3.14
N SER A 79 9.51 -7.31 2.29
CA SER A 79 8.90 -8.61 2.64
C SER A 79 9.97 -9.65 2.97
N LEU A 80 11.05 -9.73 2.17
CA LEU A 80 12.16 -10.65 2.41
C LEU A 80 12.85 -10.39 3.74
N MET A 81 13.00 -9.12 4.15
CA MET A 81 13.55 -8.76 5.45
C MET A 81 12.67 -9.27 6.61
N VAL A 82 11.35 -9.10 6.53
CA VAL A 82 10.40 -9.55 7.58
C VAL A 82 10.39 -11.07 7.71
N THR A 83 10.38 -11.81 6.60
CA THR A 83 10.39 -13.28 6.65
C THR A 83 11.69 -13.82 7.25
N ALA A 84 12.84 -13.16 7.00
CA ALA A 84 14.12 -13.53 7.61
C ALA A 84 14.16 -13.27 9.13
N LEU A 85 13.36 -12.33 9.65
CA LEU A 85 13.20 -12.08 11.08
C LEU A 85 12.28 -13.14 11.73
N GLY A 86 11.13 -13.46 11.13
CA GLY A 86 10.18 -14.44 11.67
C GLY A 86 10.68 -15.88 11.68
N ALA A 87 11.52 -16.27 10.70
CA ALA A 87 12.09 -17.63 10.64
C ALA A 87 13.13 -17.91 11.74
N ALA A 88 13.73 -16.87 12.33
CA ALA A 88 14.67 -17.02 13.44
C ALA A 88 13.97 -17.32 14.78
N GLU A 89 12.73 -16.83 14.94
CA GLU A 89 11.97 -16.93 16.19
C GLU A 89 11.32 -18.32 16.37
N ALA A 90 11.00 -19.02 15.28
CA ALA A 90 10.42 -20.37 15.31
C ALA A 90 11.42 -21.49 15.69
N ARG A 91 12.72 -21.20 15.83
CA ARG A 91 13.76 -22.20 16.17
C ARG A 91 14.13 -22.25 17.65
N GLN A 92 13.50 -21.45 18.51
CA GLN A 92 13.68 -21.51 19.96
C GLN A 92 12.42 -22.08 20.65
N LEU A 93 12.22 -23.38 20.54
CA LEU A 93 11.47 -24.12 21.56
C LEU A 93 12.42 -25.14 22.20
N PRO A 94 12.77 -25.00 23.49
CA PRO A 94 13.63 -25.95 24.17
C PRO A 94 12.93 -27.30 24.31
N ALA A 95 13.61 -28.34 23.84
CA ALA A 95 13.29 -29.74 24.11
C ALA A 95 13.54 -30.05 25.58
N ALA A 96 12.62 -29.66 26.46
CA ALA A 96 12.59 -30.13 27.84
C ALA A 96 11.19 -29.91 28.42
N ILE A 97 10.43 -30.99 28.59
CA ILE A 97 9.73 -31.41 29.82
C ILE A 97 8.56 -32.36 29.48
N ALA A 98 8.47 -33.41 30.30
CA ALA A 98 7.35 -34.31 30.57
C ALA A 98 7.18 -35.55 29.68
N LEU A 99 8.08 -36.51 29.89
CA LEU A 99 7.69 -37.92 30.05
C LEU A 99 7.41 -38.12 31.55
N GLU A 100 6.15 -38.35 31.96
CA GLU A 100 5.76 -39.09 33.19
C GLU A 100 4.21 -39.21 33.18
N THR A 101 3.61 -40.28 32.66
CA THR A 101 3.20 -41.51 33.37
C THR A 101 1.80 -41.41 34.01
N GLN A 102 0.86 -42.12 33.38
CA GLN A 102 -0.32 -42.85 33.91
C GLN A 102 -1.60 -42.10 34.39
N ARG A 103 -2.70 -42.49 33.73
CA ARG A 103 -4.12 -42.51 34.18
C ARG A 103 -4.33 -43.64 35.21
N PRO A 104 -5.32 -43.57 36.14
CA PRO A 104 -6.68 -44.01 35.79
C PRO A 104 -7.84 -43.15 36.33
N SER A 105 -8.88 -43.20 35.48
CA SER A 105 -10.32 -42.96 35.64
C SER A 105 -10.98 -43.09 37.02
N THR A 106 -11.99 -42.25 37.28
CA THR A 106 -13.38 -42.66 37.59
C THR A 106 -14.36 -41.48 37.52
N SER A 107 -15.54 -41.70 36.89
CA SER A 107 -16.86 -41.16 37.27
C SER A 107 -17.07 -39.63 37.16
N SER A 108 -18.18 -39.05 36.70
CA SER A 108 -19.47 -39.43 36.12
C SER A 108 -20.16 -38.06 35.89
N GLY A 109 -21.00 -37.93 34.86
CA GLY A 109 -21.92 -36.80 34.73
C GLY A 109 -21.69 -35.89 33.53
N ALA A 110 -22.35 -36.22 32.42
CA ALA A 110 -22.83 -35.23 31.45
C ALA A 110 -24.30 -34.88 31.80
N PRO A 111 -25.01 -33.96 31.13
CA PRO A 111 -24.63 -33.09 30.00
C PRO A 111 -25.19 -31.64 30.10
N LEU A 112 -25.06 -30.87 28.99
CA LEU A 112 -25.79 -29.65 28.61
C LEU A 112 -25.26 -28.34 29.25
N SER A 113 -24.99 -27.24 28.54
CA SER A 113 -25.77 -26.65 27.46
C SER A 113 -24.90 -25.68 26.63
N LEU A 114 -25.05 -25.70 25.31
CA LEU A 114 -24.88 -24.52 24.47
C LEU A 114 -26.26 -23.86 24.31
N PRO A 115 -26.31 -22.53 24.18
CA PRO A 115 -27.01 -22.03 23.01
C PRO A 115 -26.16 -21.06 22.19
N ALA A 116 -26.51 -21.11 20.91
CA ALA A 116 -26.02 -20.37 19.78
C ALA A 116 -26.25 -18.84 19.87
N GLU A 117 -25.51 -18.16 18.99
CA GLU A 117 -25.87 -16.94 18.28
C GLU A 117 -26.32 -15.70 19.06
N ARG A 118 -25.53 -14.62 18.91
CA ARG A 118 -26.07 -13.38 18.37
C ARG A 118 -25.13 -12.78 17.33
N MET A 119 -25.51 -12.95 16.06
CA MET A 119 -25.30 -11.92 15.04
C MET A 119 -25.86 -10.59 15.55
N ASN A 120 -25.14 -9.49 15.33
CA ASN A 120 -25.76 -8.17 15.21
C ASN A 120 -25.41 -7.61 13.83
N PRO A 121 -26.34 -7.67 12.87
CA PRO A 121 -26.25 -6.95 11.60
C PRO A 121 -27.27 -5.81 11.63
N ASN A 122 -26.86 -4.64 12.10
CA ASN A 122 -27.52 -3.36 11.88
C ASN A 122 -26.37 -2.34 11.98
N GLU A 123 -26.11 -1.46 11.02
CA GLU A 123 -27.06 -0.71 10.21
C GLU A 123 -26.51 -0.51 8.79
N ARG A 124 -27.27 -0.97 7.78
CA ARG A 124 -27.16 -0.48 6.41
C ARG A 124 -28.32 0.50 6.15
N GLN A 125 -27.96 1.63 5.55
CA GLN A 125 -28.73 2.44 4.58
C GLN A 125 -29.96 3.24 5.05
N ALA A 126 -29.87 4.57 4.89
CA ALA A 126 -30.78 5.39 4.07
C ALA A 126 -30.06 6.71 3.71
N VAL A 127 -29.60 6.93 2.46
CA VAL A 127 -30.22 7.65 1.31
C VAL A 127 -30.83 9.03 1.59
N GLU A 128 -30.41 9.99 0.74
CA GLU A 128 -31.05 11.28 0.34
C GLU A 128 -31.02 12.39 1.43
N GLU A 129 -30.62 13.64 1.14
CA GLU A 129 -31.19 14.54 0.13
C GLU A 129 -30.16 15.51 -0.48
N GLU A 130 -30.32 15.76 -1.78
CA GLU A 130 -29.87 17.00 -2.44
C GLU A 130 -30.68 18.19 -1.90
N GLU A 131 -30.03 19.31 -1.59
CA GLU A 131 -30.67 20.61 -1.81
C GLU A 131 -29.67 21.70 -2.19
N LYS A 132 -29.59 21.89 -3.51
CA LYS A 132 -29.43 23.14 -4.25
C LYS A 132 -29.64 24.42 -3.43
N VAL A 133 -28.63 25.29 -3.33
CA VAL A 133 -28.85 26.73 -3.14
C VAL A 133 -27.98 27.52 -4.12
N GLU A 134 -28.66 28.06 -5.14
CA GLU A 134 -28.21 29.16 -5.98
C GLU A 134 -27.89 30.39 -5.12
N GLY A 135 -26.84 31.12 -5.48
CA GLY A 135 -26.49 32.36 -4.79
C GLY A 135 -25.47 33.19 -5.54
N VAL A 136 -25.87 33.70 -6.70
CA VAL A 136 -25.21 34.82 -7.40
C VAL A 136 -25.11 36.01 -6.44
N TYR A 137 -23.92 36.56 -6.26
CA TYR A 137 -23.77 37.96 -5.86
C TYR A 137 -22.77 38.65 -6.79
N LEU A 138 -23.28 39.76 -7.31
CA LEU A 138 -22.79 40.64 -8.39
C LEU A 138 -21.41 41.25 -8.13
#